data_AF-A0A7X6XWI0-F1
#
_entry.id   AF-A0A7X6XWI0-F1
#
_cell.length_a   1.000
_cell.length_b   1.000
_cell.length_c   1.000
_cell.angle_alpha   90.00
_cell.angle_beta   90.00
_cell.angle_gamma   90.00
#
_symmetry.space_group_name_H-M   'P 1'
#
loop_
_entity.id
_entity.type
_entity.pdbx_description
1 polymer ?
#
loop_
_entity_poly.entity_id
_entity_poly.type
_entity_poly.pdbx_seq_one_letter_code
_entity_poly.pdbx_strand_id
1 'polypeptide(L)'
;MKINRNYTPKERKFNVKIVVFFMLIILVLSAFTIKYYYDQQNIVDDGFKICGLSSDETAKRLKTRQQEAYESALFLEVRDYTYFGETLKFYNEPYVYGLTDDFIGNTVFLNNLCGLSVDDKSSYLLSYENDIGIQIDTLQDGFYEIEILKDFNFNFLKTSENIDIEIASIKRDNQIKTARIFSNRDLINGNFDEPLLKRNVLYLEVKTIENNEAYDIVLDPSALNHNDFGGSNYGHFYMDMYESDETYEMATLIRDELEKYGLRVYLTRDNISPVDTFGDKGRISSAYETGAKYYVHLRLESSGSSMDRGLTILYSNFTSNRFATNVAKAILDGTSLQASPYEDGFNIPGVYQTSLESGYDYNDIVRETGGMMTGAGVNGIFADLQKQHANSKMGMYAIDILYGYMTDPDDYNVWINEKELLAQKTAEGILIQLGIATGGE
;
A
#
# COMPACT_ATOMS: atom_id res chain seq x y z
N MET A 1 -76.39 74.69 3.75
CA MET A 1 -77.05 73.82 4.75
C MET A 1 -76.68 72.37 4.43
N LYS A 2 -76.25 71.59 5.43
CA LYS A 2 -75.54 70.30 5.30
C LYS A 2 -76.33 69.27 4.47
N ILE A 3 -75.67 68.68 3.46
CA ILE A 3 -76.16 67.50 2.72
C ILE A 3 -75.78 66.25 3.54
N ASN A 4 -76.77 65.57 4.10
CA ASN A 4 -76.61 64.24 4.69
C ASN A 4 -76.30 63.23 3.59
N ARG A 5 -75.12 62.59 3.65
CA ARG A 5 -74.83 61.37 2.89
C ARG A 5 -75.14 60.16 3.77
N ASN A 6 -76.33 59.59 3.63
CA ASN A 6 -76.61 58.25 4.17
C ASN A 6 -75.87 57.23 3.31
N TYR A 7 -74.76 56.70 3.84
CA TYR A 7 -74.07 55.54 3.30
C TYR A 7 -74.70 54.27 3.88
N THR A 8 -75.44 53.52 3.08
CA THR A 8 -75.81 52.13 3.37
C THR A 8 -74.75 51.21 2.74
N PRO A 9 -74.04 50.38 3.52
CA PRO A 9 -73.06 49.45 2.96
C PRO A 9 -73.81 48.40 2.12
N LYS A 10 -73.32 48.12 0.90
CA LYS A 10 -73.77 46.97 0.13
C LYS A 10 -73.29 45.70 0.82
N GLU A 11 -74.20 44.94 1.43
CA GLU A 11 -73.92 43.57 1.84
C GLU A 11 -73.60 42.72 0.59
N ARG A 12 -72.32 42.43 0.38
CA ARG A 12 -71.89 41.42 -0.59
C ARG A 12 -72.29 40.05 -0.04
N LYS A 13 -73.42 39.51 -0.49
CA LYS A 13 -73.76 38.10 -0.28
C LYS A 13 -72.77 37.24 -1.07
N PHE A 14 -71.69 36.81 -0.42
CA PHE A 14 -70.80 35.82 -0.99
C PHE A 14 -71.56 34.51 -1.17
N ASN A 15 -71.50 33.94 -2.37
CA ASN A 15 -72.11 32.65 -2.62
C ASN A 15 -71.27 31.59 -1.92
N VAL A 16 -71.71 31.17 -0.74
CA VAL A 16 -71.01 30.22 0.15
C VAL A 16 -70.59 28.96 -0.62
N LYS A 17 -71.39 28.51 -1.60
CA LYS A 17 -71.06 27.36 -2.46
C LYS A 17 -69.78 27.58 -3.29
N ILE A 18 -69.55 28.79 -3.78
CA ILE A 18 -68.36 29.15 -4.56
C ILE A 18 -67.14 29.22 -3.64
N VAL A 19 -67.29 29.81 -2.45
CA VAL A 19 -66.20 29.91 -1.46
C VAL A 19 -65.77 28.52 -0.97
N VAL A 20 -66.74 27.64 -0.69
CA VAL A 20 -66.48 26.25 -0.28
C VAL A 20 -65.79 25.46 -1.40
N PHE A 21 -66.22 25.64 -2.65
CA PHE A 21 -65.59 25.00 -3.81
C PHE A 21 -64.12 25.43 -4.00
N PHE A 22 -63.83 26.74 -3.90
CA PHE A 22 -62.46 27.23 -3.98
C PHE A 22 -61.60 26.81 -2.78
N MET A 23 -62.15 26.77 -1.57
CA MET A 23 -61.44 26.23 -0.40
C MET A 23 -61.08 24.76 -0.57
N LEU A 24 -61.99 23.94 -1.11
CA LEU A 24 -61.71 22.53 -1.43
C LEU A 24 -60.58 22.40 -2.46
N ILE A 25 -60.57 23.23 -3.51
CA ILE A 25 -59.49 23.24 -4.50
C ILE A 25 -58.15 23.60 -3.87
N ILE A 26 -58.12 24.63 -3.01
CA ILE A 26 -56.90 25.03 -2.31
C ILE A 26 -56.42 23.91 -1.37
N LEU A 27 -57.33 23.21 -0.70
CA LEU A 27 -57.02 22.11 0.20
C LEU A 27 -56.46 20.89 -0.56
N VAL A 28 -57.00 20.59 -1.74
CA VAL A 28 -56.47 19.55 -2.63
C VAL A 28 -55.10 19.95 -3.19
N LEU A 29 -54.93 21.19 -3.64
CA LEU A 29 -53.64 21.69 -4.15
C LEU A 29 -52.57 21.70 -3.07
N SER A 30 -52.90 22.12 -1.85
CA SER A 30 -51.99 22.11 -0.70
C SER A 30 -51.65 20.69 -0.26
N ALA A 31 -52.62 19.78 -0.21
CA ALA A 31 -52.34 18.36 0.05
C ALA A 31 -51.42 17.75 -1.04
N PHE A 32 -51.60 18.13 -2.30
CA PHE A 32 -50.75 17.67 -3.40
C PHE A 32 -49.34 18.25 -3.33
N THR A 33 -49.18 19.54 -2.99
CA THR A 33 -47.86 20.16 -2.81
C THR A 33 -47.15 19.63 -1.58
N ILE A 34 -47.86 19.41 -0.47
CA ILE A 34 -47.31 18.78 0.73
C ILE A 34 -46.86 17.35 0.41
N LYS A 35 -47.70 16.55 -0.26
CA LYS A 35 -47.33 15.19 -0.67
C LYS A 35 -46.12 15.20 -1.61
N TYR A 36 -46.10 16.06 -2.63
CA TYR A 36 -44.98 16.17 -3.55
C TYR A 36 -43.67 16.55 -2.82
N TYR A 37 -43.74 17.48 -1.87
CA TYR A 37 -42.58 17.88 -1.07
C TYR A 37 -42.13 16.77 -0.10
N TYR A 38 -43.08 16.03 0.48
CA TYR A 38 -42.80 14.89 1.37
C TYR A 38 -42.24 13.70 0.60
N ASP A 39 -42.74 13.42 -0.60
CA ASP A 39 -42.23 12.37 -1.49
C ASP A 39 -40.81 12.73 -1.95
N GLN A 40 -40.52 13.99 -2.28
CA GLN A 40 -39.16 14.48 -2.61
C GLN A 40 -38.18 14.36 -1.43
N GLN A 41 -38.62 14.62 -0.20
CA GLN A 41 -37.77 14.46 1.00
C GLN A 41 -37.52 13.00 1.39
N ASN A 42 -38.35 12.05 0.94
CA ASN A 42 -38.22 10.62 1.25
C ASN A 42 -37.65 9.80 0.08
N ILE A 43 -37.13 10.44 -0.98
CA ILE A 43 -36.31 9.72 -1.96
C ILE A 43 -35.01 9.36 -1.26
N VAL A 44 -34.92 8.12 -0.77
CA VAL A 44 -33.68 7.55 -0.28
C VAL A 44 -32.78 7.41 -1.50
N ASP A 45 -31.76 8.25 -1.59
CA ASP A 45 -30.71 8.16 -2.60
C ASP A 45 -29.87 6.92 -2.30
N ASP A 46 -30.31 5.77 -2.81
CA ASP A 46 -29.72 4.45 -2.60
C ASP A 46 -28.70 4.06 -3.68
N GLY A 47 -28.51 4.92 -4.69
CA GLY A 47 -27.59 4.67 -5.78
C GLY A 47 -26.11 4.59 -5.36
N PHE A 48 -25.27 4.11 -6.28
CA PHE A 48 -23.82 4.16 -6.10
C PHE A 48 -23.34 5.61 -6.04
N LYS A 49 -22.38 5.89 -5.16
CA LYS A 49 -21.88 7.25 -4.91
C LYS A 49 -20.37 7.24 -4.79
N ILE A 50 -19.76 8.31 -5.29
CA ILE A 50 -18.32 8.56 -5.15
C ILE A 50 -18.12 9.94 -4.54
N CYS A 51 -17.05 10.12 -3.75
CA CYS A 51 -16.57 11.45 -3.35
C CYS A 51 -17.60 12.34 -2.62
N GLY A 52 -18.62 11.76 -1.98
CA GLY A 52 -19.72 12.52 -1.37
C GLY A 52 -20.73 13.14 -2.36
N LEU A 53 -20.64 12.81 -3.65
CA LEU A 53 -21.62 13.18 -4.66
C LEU A 53 -22.93 12.41 -4.47
N SER A 54 -24.04 13.01 -4.92
CA SER A 54 -25.30 12.27 -5.10
C SER A 54 -25.16 11.19 -6.19
N SER A 55 -26.08 10.23 -6.22
CA SER A 55 -26.04 9.20 -7.25
C SER A 55 -26.29 9.75 -8.65
N ASP A 56 -27.11 10.78 -8.80
CA ASP A 56 -27.33 11.48 -10.07
C ASP A 56 -26.06 12.16 -10.59
N GLU A 57 -25.29 12.82 -9.71
CA GLU A 57 -24.03 13.46 -10.06
C GLU A 57 -22.96 12.42 -10.41
N THR A 58 -22.90 11.33 -9.66
CA THR A 58 -22.03 10.18 -9.94
C THR A 58 -22.35 9.58 -11.30
N ALA A 59 -23.64 9.35 -11.59
CA ALA A 59 -24.10 8.81 -12.86
C ALA A 59 -23.73 9.72 -14.04
N LYS A 60 -23.94 11.03 -13.92
CA LYS A 60 -23.54 12.00 -14.96
C LYS A 60 -22.05 11.93 -15.23
N ARG A 61 -21.23 11.89 -14.17
CA ARG A 61 -19.77 11.84 -14.29
C ARG A 61 -19.30 10.57 -15.00
N LEU A 62 -19.79 9.41 -14.55
CA LEU A 62 -19.44 8.13 -15.13
C LEU A 62 -19.95 8.02 -16.57
N LYS A 63 -21.19 8.44 -16.88
CA LYS A 63 -21.72 8.40 -18.25
C LYS A 63 -20.84 9.18 -19.24
N THR A 64 -20.39 10.39 -18.89
CA THR A 64 -19.53 11.19 -19.77
C THR A 64 -18.22 10.47 -20.08
N ARG A 65 -17.52 9.97 -19.06
CA ARG A 65 -16.24 9.26 -19.21
C ARG A 65 -16.39 7.96 -19.99
N GLN A 66 -17.44 7.22 -19.70
CA GLN A 66 -17.71 5.93 -20.32
C GLN A 66 -18.16 6.07 -21.76
N GLN A 67 -18.87 7.14 -22.11
CA GLN A 67 -19.20 7.44 -23.50
C GLN A 67 -17.93 7.64 -24.33
N GLU A 68 -16.97 8.45 -23.86
CA GLU A 68 -15.66 8.63 -24.50
C GLU A 68 -14.90 7.30 -24.69
N ALA A 69 -14.89 6.46 -23.64
CA ALA A 69 -14.27 5.14 -23.67
C ALA A 69 -14.93 4.18 -24.68
N TYR A 70 -16.26 4.12 -24.69
CA TYR A 70 -17.00 3.21 -25.57
C TYR A 70 -17.01 3.66 -27.03
N GLU A 71 -16.99 4.96 -27.31
CA GLU A 71 -16.88 5.50 -28.67
C GLU A 71 -15.50 5.23 -29.27
N SER A 72 -14.45 5.32 -28.46
CA SER A 72 -13.07 5.01 -28.88
C SER A 72 -12.74 3.51 -28.92
N ALA A 73 -13.53 2.68 -28.21
CA ALA A 73 -13.33 1.23 -28.05
C ALA A 73 -11.97 0.82 -27.43
N LEU A 74 -11.33 1.73 -26.68
CA LEU A 74 -10.00 1.53 -26.10
C LEU A 74 -10.10 0.87 -24.72
N PHE A 75 -10.19 -0.46 -24.68
CA PHE A 75 -10.16 -1.23 -23.43
C PHE A 75 -9.07 -2.30 -23.46
N LEU A 76 -8.26 -2.36 -22.39
CA LEU A 76 -7.31 -3.44 -22.15
C LEU A 76 -7.71 -4.24 -20.91
N GLU A 77 -7.48 -5.54 -20.97
CA GLU A 77 -7.80 -6.44 -19.88
C GLU A 77 -6.68 -6.48 -18.86
N VAL A 78 -7.06 -6.43 -17.58
CA VAL A 78 -6.23 -6.72 -16.43
C VAL A 78 -6.58 -8.12 -15.98
N ARG A 79 -5.58 -9.01 -15.93
CA ARG A 79 -5.74 -10.39 -15.46
C ARG A 79 -5.10 -10.63 -14.10
N ASP A 80 -4.19 -9.76 -13.69
CA ASP A 80 -3.57 -9.85 -12.38
C ASP A 80 -3.16 -8.51 -11.80
N TYR A 81 -2.82 -8.53 -10.52
CA TYR A 81 -2.24 -7.40 -9.81
C TYR A 81 -1.27 -7.91 -8.74
N THR A 82 -0.32 -7.06 -8.36
CA THR A 82 0.57 -7.30 -7.21
C THR A 82 0.68 -6.05 -6.37
N TYR A 83 0.96 -6.25 -5.09
CA TYR A 83 1.19 -5.18 -4.14
C TYR A 83 2.45 -5.48 -3.33
N PHE A 84 3.50 -4.72 -3.58
CA PHE A 84 4.84 -4.94 -3.04
C PHE A 84 5.33 -3.72 -2.28
N GLY A 85 5.59 -3.85 -0.99
CA GLY A 85 5.79 -2.71 -0.11
C GLY A 85 4.55 -1.82 -0.12
N GLU A 86 4.62 -0.68 -0.80
CA GLU A 86 3.48 0.22 -1.00
C GLU A 86 3.16 0.45 -2.49
N THR A 87 3.73 -0.39 -3.36
CA THR A 87 3.62 -0.26 -4.82
C THR A 87 2.57 -1.22 -5.36
N LEU A 88 1.55 -0.68 -6.01
CA LEU A 88 0.55 -1.43 -6.76
C LEU A 88 0.95 -1.53 -8.24
N LYS A 89 0.83 -2.73 -8.80
CA LYS A 89 0.96 -2.99 -10.24
C LYS A 89 -0.21 -3.82 -10.76
N PHE A 90 -0.56 -3.56 -12.01
CA PHE A 90 -1.53 -4.34 -12.77
C PHE A 90 -0.82 -5.02 -13.93
N TYR A 91 -1.34 -6.18 -14.34
CA TYR A 91 -0.75 -7.02 -15.37
C TYR A 91 -1.80 -7.39 -16.41
N ASN A 92 -1.38 -7.42 -17.68
CA ASN A 92 -2.24 -7.84 -18.79
C ASN A 92 -2.50 -9.35 -18.75
N GLU A 93 -1.50 -10.12 -18.32
CA GLU A 93 -1.55 -11.56 -18.14
C GLU A 93 -1.41 -11.95 -16.65
N PRO A 94 -1.79 -13.18 -16.26
CA PRO A 94 -1.46 -13.71 -14.93
C PRO A 94 0.03 -13.55 -14.64
N TYR A 95 0.39 -13.09 -13.45
CA TYR A 95 1.80 -12.84 -13.14
C TYR A 95 2.59 -14.15 -13.17
N VAL A 96 3.71 -14.13 -13.90
CA VAL A 96 4.67 -15.23 -13.93
C VAL A 96 6.05 -14.70 -13.59
N TYR A 97 6.65 -15.29 -12.56
CA TYR A 97 7.98 -14.91 -12.12
C TYR A 97 9.01 -15.00 -13.27
N GLY A 98 9.86 -13.96 -13.38
CA GLY A 98 10.91 -13.88 -14.38
C GLY A 98 10.43 -13.57 -15.81
N LEU A 99 9.12 -13.45 -16.05
CA LEU A 99 8.57 -13.04 -17.34
C LEU A 99 8.06 -11.59 -17.29
N THR A 100 8.44 -10.81 -18.30
CA THR A 100 7.98 -9.43 -18.45
C THR A 100 6.57 -9.40 -19.03
N ASP A 101 5.64 -8.75 -18.34
CA ASP A 101 4.27 -8.52 -18.81
C ASP A 101 4.19 -7.33 -19.77
N ASP A 102 3.17 -7.37 -20.63
CA ASP A 102 2.87 -6.41 -21.68
C ASP A 102 2.54 -4.99 -21.19
N PHE A 103 2.22 -4.81 -19.90
CA PHE A 103 2.04 -3.50 -19.28
C PHE A 103 3.34 -2.90 -18.76
N ILE A 104 4.37 -3.72 -18.51
CA ILE A 104 5.67 -3.23 -18.05
C ILE A 104 6.32 -2.35 -19.13
N GLY A 105 6.87 -1.22 -18.72
CA GLY A 105 7.42 -0.17 -19.58
C GLY A 105 6.40 0.88 -20.03
N ASN A 106 5.10 0.69 -19.75
CA ASN A 106 4.07 1.67 -20.08
C ASN A 106 3.74 2.57 -18.89
N THR A 107 3.16 3.75 -19.19
CA THR A 107 2.70 4.69 -18.17
C THR A 107 1.21 4.49 -17.90
N VAL A 108 0.86 4.30 -16.64
CA VAL A 108 -0.52 4.32 -16.14
C VAL A 108 -0.88 5.72 -15.68
N PHE A 109 -2.10 6.13 -16.00
CA PHE A 109 -2.70 7.40 -15.60
C PHE A 109 -3.89 7.13 -14.69
N LEU A 110 -3.92 7.81 -13.56
CA LEU A 110 -5.04 7.80 -12.62
C LEU A 110 -5.78 9.13 -12.74
N ASN A 111 -7.03 9.07 -13.18
CA ASN A 111 -7.91 10.23 -13.30
C ASN A 111 -8.83 10.33 -12.08
N ASN A 112 -8.63 11.35 -11.24
CA ASN A 112 -9.46 11.54 -10.05
C ASN A 112 -10.85 12.09 -10.41
N LEU A 113 -11.88 11.25 -10.33
CA LEU A 113 -13.25 11.61 -10.66
C LEU A 113 -13.94 12.47 -9.59
N CYS A 114 -13.28 12.73 -8.46
CA CYS A 114 -13.79 13.64 -7.42
C CYS A 114 -13.60 15.12 -7.75
N GLY A 115 -12.58 15.47 -8.55
CA GLY A 115 -12.29 16.86 -8.91
C GLY A 115 -13.33 17.47 -9.86
N LEU A 116 -13.30 18.79 -10.05
CA LEU A 116 -14.08 19.48 -11.10
C LEU A 116 -13.38 19.47 -12.47
N SER A 117 -12.07 19.18 -12.46
CA SER A 117 -11.20 19.08 -13.64
C SER A 117 -11.02 17.61 -14.02
N VAL A 118 -11.28 17.25 -15.27
CA VAL A 118 -11.07 15.90 -15.82
C VAL A 118 -9.59 15.68 -16.22
N ASP A 119 -8.77 16.73 -16.16
CA ASP A 119 -7.38 16.74 -16.63
C ASP A 119 -6.35 16.51 -15.52
N ASP A 120 -6.78 16.35 -14.26
CA ASP A 120 -5.87 16.09 -13.15
C ASP A 120 -5.50 14.59 -13.11
N LYS A 121 -4.54 14.24 -13.97
CA LYS A 121 -4.03 12.86 -14.10
C LYS A 121 -2.70 12.72 -13.36
N SER A 122 -2.65 11.80 -12.40
CA SER A 122 -1.38 11.33 -11.84
C SER A 122 -0.82 10.21 -12.71
N SER A 123 0.46 10.31 -13.08
CA SER A 123 1.11 9.36 -13.99
C SER A 123 2.15 8.51 -13.27
N TYR A 124 2.17 7.21 -13.55
CA TYR A 124 3.09 6.24 -12.96
C TYR A 124 3.68 5.33 -14.04
N LEU A 125 5.00 5.19 -14.08
CA LEU A 125 5.66 4.20 -14.92
C LEU A 125 5.58 2.83 -14.25
N LEU A 126 5.05 1.83 -14.95
CA LEU A 126 5.13 0.44 -14.50
C LEU A 126 6.49 -0.12 -14.90
N SER A 127 7.44 -0.17 -13.96
CA SER A 127 8.78 -0.70 -14.24
C SER A 127 8.88 -2.19 -14.01
N TYR A 128 10.01 -2.78 -14.39
CA TYR A 128 10.36 -4.15 -14.03
C TYR A 128 10.52 -4.29 -12.51
N GLU A 129 11.22 -3.35 -11.86
CA GLU A 129 11.46 -3.33 -10.42
C GLU A 129 10.16 -3.23 -9.62
N ASN A 130 9.92 -4.17 -8.71
CA ASN A 130 8.67 -4.35 -7.97
C ASN A 130 8.26 -3.14 -7.13
N ASP A 131 9.22 -2.32 -6.69
CA ASP A 131 9.00 -1.09 -5.92
C ASP A 131 8.77 0.17 -6.78
N ILE A 132 8.67 0.03 -8.11
CA ILE A 132 8.41 1.14 -9.04
C ILE A 132 7.10 0.89 -9.81
N GLY A 133 6.08 1.68 -9.49
CA GLY A 133 4.72 1.56 -10.01
C GLY A 133 3.80 2.59 -9.35
N ILE A 134 2.52 2.24 -9.15
CA ILE A 134 1.57 3.13 -8.47
C ILE A 134 1.88 3.15 -6.98
N GLN A 135 2.44 4.26 -6.48
CA GLN A 135 2.75 4.46 -5.07
C GLN A 135 1.50 4.93 -4.34
N ILE A 136 0.85 4.05 -3.57
CA ILE A 136 -0.49 4.35 -3.01
C ILE A 136 -0.46 5.45 -1.94
N ASP A 137 0.66 5.63 -1.26
CA ASP A 137 0.89 6.64 -0.25
C ASP A 137 0.91 8.07 -0.83
N THR A 138 1.32 8.19 -2.10
CA THR A 138 1.35 9.48 -2.82
C THR A 138 -0.03 9.94 -3.30
N LEU A 139 -1.04 9.07 -3.23
CA LEU A 139 -2.36 9.36 -3.77
C LEU A 139 -3.19 10.21 -2.81
N GLN A 140 -3.87 11.20 -3.37
CA GLN A 140 -4.90 11.94 -2.66
C GLN A 140 -6.14 11.06 -2.45
N ASP A 141 -6.98 11.45 -1.49
CA ASP A 141 -8.26 10.77 -1.31
C ASP A 141 -9.13 11.00 -2.55
N GLY A 142 -9.72 9.94 -3.07
CA GLY A 142 -10.56 10.06 -4.23
C GLY A 142 -10.99 8.75 -4.87
N PHE A 143 -11.66 8.87 -6.01
CA PHE A 143 -12.14 7.75 -6.81
C PHE A 143 -11.54 7.87 -8.20
N TYR A 144 -10.63 6.96 -8.52
CA TYR A 144 -9.78 7.04 -9.69
C TYR A 144 -10.21 6.06 -10.77
N GLU A 145 -10.33 6.57 -11.98
CA GLU A 145 -10.38 5.76 -13.20
C GLU A 145 -8.97 5.51 -13.71
N ILE A 146 -8.70 4.28 -14.16
CA ILE A 146 -7.36 3.83 -14.53
C ILE A 146 -7.25 3.68 -16.05
N GLU A 147 -6.30 4.42 -16.63
CA GLU A 147 -5.94 4.35 -18.05
C GLU A 147 -4.48 3.93 -18.19
N ILE A 148 -4.13 3.18 -19.24
CA ILE A 148 -2.74 2.90 -19.60
C ILE A 148 -2.43 3.45 -20.99
N LEU A 149 -1.32 4.18 -21.11
CA LEU A 149 -0.83 4.65 -22.40
C LEU A 149 -0.03 3.52 -23.06
N LYS A 150 -0.64 2.86 -24.04
CA LYS A 150 -0.04 1.80 -24.85
C LYS A 150 -0.26 2.12 -26.32
N ASP A 151 0.80 2.00 -27.12
CA ASP A 151 0.77 2.30 -28.56
C ASP A 151 0.20 3.69 -28.88
N PHE A 152 0.58 4.70 -28.09
CA PHE A 152 0.11 6.10 -28.16
C PHE A 152 -1.39 6.31 -27.92
N ASN A 153 -2.09 5.30 -27.40
CA ASN A 153 -3.51 5.39 -27.06
C ASN A 153 -3.73 5.21 -25.55
N PHE A 154 -4.61 6.01 -24.97
CA PHE A 154 -5.08 5.83 -23.60
C PHE A 154 -6.15 4.73 -23.59
N ASN A 155 -5.85 3.61 -22.94
CA ASN A 155 -6.74 2.48 -22.85
C ASN A 155 -7.30 2.36 -21.44
N PHE A 156 -8.62 2.30 -21.31
CA PHE A 156 -9.29 2.05 -20.04
C PHE A 156 -9.04 0.61 -19.61
N LEU A 157 -8.77 0.42 -18.32
CA LEU A 157 -8.55 -0.91 -17.77
C LEU A 157 -9.88 -1.57 -17.40
N LYS A 158 -10.02 -2.85 -17.75
CA LYS A 158 -11.18 -3.69 -17.41
C LYS A 158 -10.74 -5.04 -16.87
N THR A 159 -11.60 -5.68 -16.12
CA THR A 159 -11.42 -7.08 -15.69
C THR A 159 -12.52 -7.95 -16.30
N SER A 160 -12.27 -9.25 -16.44
CA SER A 160 -13.30 -10.22 -16.82
C SER A 160 -14.17 -10.62 -15.63
N GLU A 161 -13.56 -10.71 -14.45
CA GLU A 161 -14.22 -11.06 -13.19
C GLU A 161 -14.42 -9.83 -12.30
N ASN A 162 -15.27 -9.97 -11.27
CA ASN A 162 -15.44 -8.92 -10.27
C ASN A 162 -14.24 -8.91 -9.32
N ILE A 163 -13.70 -7.72 -9.04
CA ILE A 163 -12.61 -7.52 -8.08
C ILE A 163 -13.06 -6.51 -7.03
N ASP A 164 -12.80 -6.82 -5.76
CA ASP A 164 -13.06 -5.94 -4.63
C ASP A 164 -12.09 -6.26 -3.49
N ILE A 165 -10.97 -5.55 -3.46
CA ILE A 165 -9.83 -5.86 -2.58
C ILE A 165 -9.30 -4.56 -2.01
N GLU A 166 -9.04 -4.54 -0.72
CA GLU A 166 -8.49 -3.38 -0.02
C GLU A 166 -7.03 -3.64 0.39
N ILE A 167 -6.18 -2.66 0.11
CA ILE A 167 -4.78 -2.60 0.53
C ILE A 167 -4.56 -1.31 1.32
N ALA A 168 -3.54 -1.28 2.17
CA ALA A 168 -3.25 -0.15 3.04
C ALA A 168 -1.77 0.21 2.99
N SER A 169 -1.43 1.48 3.04
CA SER A 169 -0.08 2.00 3.18
C SER A 169 0.43 1.76 4.60
N ILE A 170 1.68 2.14 4.85
CA ILE A 170 2.13 2.34 6.24
C ILE A 170 1.52 3.62 6.83
N LYS A 171 1.62 3.74 8.15
CA LYS A 171 1.24 4.95 8.88
C LYS A 171 2.27 6.08 8.74
N ARG A 172 1.81 7.27 8.35
CA ARG A 172 2.56 8.53 8.30
C ARG A 172 1.73 9.63 8.94
N ASP A 173 2.30 10.42 9.85
CA ASP A 173 1.58 11.53 10.51
C ASP A 173 0.22 11.14 11.12
N ASN A 174 0.14 9.96 11.72
CA ASN A 174 -1.09 9.36 12.24
C ASN A 174 -2.20 9.07 11.21
N GLN A 175 -1.83 8.98 9.94
CA GLN A 175 -2.72 8.70 8.82
C GLN A 175 -2.24 7.49 8.03
N ILE A 176 -3.18 6.71 7.51
CA ILE A 176 -2.94 5.55 6.67
C ILE A 176 -3.78 5.73 5.41
N LYS A 177 -3.18 5.52 4.25
CA LYS A 177 -3.88 5.48 2.96
C LYS A 177 -4.38 4.06 2.72
N THR A 178 -5.67 3.89 2.59
CA THR A 178 -6.26 2.65 2.06
C THR A 178 -6.62 2.84 0.61
N ALA A 179 -6.31 1.86 -0.22
CA ALA A 179 -6.71 1.83 -1.62
C ALA A 179 -7.56 0.57 -1.87
N ARG A 180 -8.79 0.76 -2.31
CA ARG A 180 -9.71 -0.31 -2.70
C ARG A 180 -9.67 -0.46 -4.21
N ILE A 181 -9.14 -1.59 -4.67
CA ILE A 181 -9.12 -2.00 -6.08
C ILE A 181 -10.49 -2.59 -6.38
N PHE A 182 -11.24 -1.94 -7.25
CA PHE A 182 -12.65 -2.21 -7.43
C PHE A 182 -13.02 -2.30 -8.92
N SER A 183 -13.66 -3.40 -9.29
CA SER A 183 -14.20 -3.62 -10.64
C SER A 183 -15.45 -4.50 -10.54
N ASN A 184 -16.62 -3.86 -10.49
CA ASN A 184 -17.90 -4.57 -10.42
C ASN A 184 -18.99 -3.69 -11.05
N ARG A 185 -19.35 -3.99 -12.31
CA ARG A 185 -20.38 -3.22 -13.03
C ARG A 185 -21.75 -3.36 -12.40
N ASP A 186 -22.06 -4.51 -11.81
CA ASP A 186 -23.40 -4.81 -11.30
C ASP A 186 -23.64 -4.00 -10.01
N LEU A 187 -22.60 -3.81 -9.17
CA LEU A 187 -22.67 -2.91 -8.02
C LEU A 187 -22.87 -1.45 -8.44
N ILE A 188 -22.14 -0.98 -9.47
CA ILE A 188 -22.30 0.39 -9.97
C ILE A 188 -23.66 0.59 -10.61
N ASN A 189 -24.14 -0.37 -11.40
CA ASN A 189 -25.40 -0.24 -12.15
C ASN A 189 -26.65 -0.49 -11.32
N GLY A 190 -26.56 -1.20 -10.19
CA GLY A 190 -27.69 -1.87 -9.54
C GLY A 190 -28.89 -0.99 -9.20
N ASN A 191 -28.65 0.31 -8.96
CA ASN A 191 -29.65 1.27 -8.51
C ASN A 191 -29.86 2.42 -9.51
N PHE A 192 -29.50 2.21 -10.79
CA PHE A 192 -29.77 3.15 -11.88
C PHE A 192 -30.72 2.53 -12.91
N ASP A 193 -31.69 3.33 -13.38
CA ASP A 193 -32.68 2.90 -14.40
C ASP A 193 -32.01 2.46 -15.72
N GLU A 194 -30.89 3.08 -16.07
CA GLU A 194 -30.07 2.72 -17.22
C GLU A 194 -28.67 2.30 -16.77
N PRO A 195 -28.12 1.20 -17.33
CA PRO A 195 -26.78 0.75 -16.97
C PRO A 195 -25.73 1.82 -17.33
N LEU A 196 -24.96 2.26 -16.34
CA LEU A 196 -23.86 3.20 -16.51
C LEU A 196 -22.66 2.52 -17.18
N LEU A 197 -22.37 1.29 -16.78
CA LEU A 197 -21.24 0.51 -17.26
C LEU A 197 -21.70 -0.71 -18.07
N LYS A 198 -21.10 -0.90 -19.25
CA LYS A 198 -21.29 -2.11 -20.07
C LYS A 198 -20.29 -3.20 -19.68
N ARG A 199 -19.17 -2.82 -19.08
CA ARG A 199 -18.03 -3.69 -18.72
C ARG A 199 -17.62 -3.47 -17.27
N ASN A 200 -16.91 -4.44 -16.71
CA ASN A 200 -16.24 -4.32 -15.41
C ASN A 200 -14.99 -3.44 -15.57
N VAL A 201 -15.19 -2.13 -15.53
CA VAL A 201 -14.10 -1.14 -15.56
C VAL A 201 -13.41 -1.11 -14.20
N LEU A 202 -12.08 -1.05 -14.23
CA LEU A 202 -11.25 -1.04 -13.04
C LEU A 202 -11.12 0.38 -12.49
N TYR A 203 -11.40 0.52 -11.20
CA TYR A 203 -11.27 1.74 -10.42
C TYR A 203 -10.40 1.51 -9.20
N LEU A 204 -9.85 2.60 -8.68
CA LEU A 204 -9.12 2.65 -7.43
C LEU A 204 -9.78 3.70 -6.52
N GLU A 205 -10.32 3.29 -5.38
CA GLU A 205 -10.84 4.22 -4.38
C GLU A 205 -9.80 4.40 -3.27
N VAL A 206 -9.31 5.62 -3.08
CA VAL A 206 -8.31 5.96 -2.05
C VAL A 206 -8.97 6.75 -0.93
N LYS A 207 -8.70 6.34 0.30
CA LYS A 207 -9.18 7.00 1.52
C LYS A 207 -8.06 7.12 2.53
N THR A 208 -8.11 8.17 3.34
CA THR A 208 -7.29 8.31 4.53
C THR A 208 -8.06 7.84 5.75
N ILE A 209 -7.45 6.94 6.53
CA ILE A 209 -7.97 6.46 7.81
C ILE A 209 -6.95 6.73 8.92
N GLU A 210 -7.41 6.83 10.16
CA GLU A 210 -6.53 7.12 11.31
C GLU A 210 -5.89 5.86 11.92
N ASN A 211 -6.56 4.70 11.80
CA ASN A 211 -6.09 3.49 12.46
C ASN A 211 -6.29 2.21 11.66
N ASN A 212 -5.21 1.44 11.72
CA ASN A 212 -4.90 0.11 11.23
C ASN A 212 -5.00 -1.04 12.26
N GLU A 213 -5.17 -2.30 11.86
CA GLU A 213 -4.69 -3.44 12.68
C GLU A 213 -3.36 -4.04 12.18
N ALA A 214 -3.03 -3.87 10.90
CA ALA A 214 -1.83 -4.45 10.25
C ALA A 214 -0.55 -3.73 10.66
N TYR A 215 0.57 -4.40 10.89
CA TYR A 215 1.83 -3.70 11.19
C TYR A 215 2.36 -2.93 9.98
N ASP A 216 3.27 -1.97 10.20
CA ASP A 216 3.88 -1.20 9.12
C ASP A 216 5.18 -1.86 8.64
N ILE A 217 6.01 -2.31 9.60
CA ILE A 217 7.36 -2.83 9.37
C ILE A 217 7.59 -4.07 10.25
N VAL A 218 8.30 -5.05 9.70
CA VAL A 218 8.81 -6.21 10.43
C VAL A 218 10.32 -6.04 10.63
N LEU A 219 10.79 -6.21 11.86
CA LEU A 219 12.21 -6.38 12.17
C LEU A 219 12.44 -7.83 12.59
N ASP A 220 13.35 -8.49 11.88
CA ASP A 220 13.70 -9.88 12.10
C ASP A 220 15.14 -10.01 12.61
N PRO A 221 15.34 -10.13 13.93
CA PRO A 221 16.66 -10.36 14.50
C PRO A 221 17.14 -11.80 14.23
N SER A 222 18.33 -11.94 13.66
CA SER A 222 18.95 -13.21 13.26
C SER A 222 19.08 -14.24 14.38
N ALA A 223 19.28 -15.49 14.01
CA ALA A 223 19.48 -16.63 14.90
C ALA A 223 18.36 -16.83 15.94
N LEU A 224 18.55 -17.71 16.92
CA LEU A 224 17.53 -18.25 17.82
C LEU A 224 16.48 -19.09 17.08
N ASN A 225 16.96 -20.01 16.24
CA ASN A 225 16.16 -21.03 15.55
C ASN A 225 16.31 -22.38 16.25
N HIS A 226 15.48 -23.38 15.91
CA HIS A 226 15.79 -24.76 16.27
C HIS A 226 16.96 -25.27 15.43
N ASN A 227 17.87 -25.99 16.08
CA ASN A 227 18.90 -26.77 15.38
C ASN A 227 18.37 -28.16 14.98
N ASP A 228 19.13 -28.89 14.18
CA ASP A 228 18.75 -30.23 13.67
C ASP A 228 18.48 -31.27 14.78
N PHE A 229 18.92 -31.00 16.02
CA PHE A 229 18.71 -31.86 17.19
C PHE A 229 17.57 -31.37 18.10
N GLY A 230 16.82 -30.35 17.69
CA GLY A 230 15.71 -29.76 18.46
C GLY A 230 16.15 -28.86 19.63
N GLY A 231 17.44 -28.51 19.72
CA GLY A 231 17.95 -27.50 20.64
C GLY A 231 17.96 -26.10 20.01
N SER A 232 18.36 -25.09 20.78
CA SER A 232 18.45 -23.72 20.28
C SER A 232 19.75 -23.46 19.51
N ASN A 233 19.66 -22.81 18.37
CA ASN A 233 20.78 -22.24 17.63
C ASN A 233 20.85 -20.74 17.91
N TYR A 234 21.81 -20.32 18.74
CA TYR A 234 22.01 -18.92 19.12
C TYR A 234 22.77 -18.08 18.08
N GLY A 235 23.17 -18.69 16.96
CA GLY A 235 23.93 -18.03 15.90
C GLY A 235 25.42 -17.97 16.22
N HIS A 236 26.06 -16.92 15.71
CA HIS A 236 27.48 -16.67 15.96
C HIS A 236 27.77 -16.33 17.43
N PHE A 237 28.96 -16.68 17.92
CA PHE A 237 29.40 -16.39 19.28
C PHE A 237 30.85 -15.89 19.32
N TYR A 238 31.08 -14.76 20.01
CA TYR A 238 32.41 -14.18 20.20
C TYR A 238 32.49 -13.33 21.47
N MET A 239 33.55 -13.49 22.28
CA MET A 239 33.82 -12.67 23.50
C MET A 239 32.59 -12.42 24.39
N ASP A 240 31.78 -13.46 24.61
CA ASP A 240 30.55 -13.47 25.41
C ASP A 240 29.29 -12.85 24.76
N MET A 241 29.34 -12.52 23.47
CA MET A 241 28.18 -12.08 22.68
C MET A 241 27.62 -13.23 21.84
N TYR A 242 26.32 -13.47 21.96
CA TYR A 242 25.57 -14.30 21.00
C TYR A 242 24.88 -13.39 19.98
N GLU A 243 24.96 -13.73 18.69
CA GLU A 243 24.29 -12.99 17.62
C GLU A 243 22.79 -12.80 17.90
N SER A 244 22.13 -13.85 18.40
CA SER A 244 20.70 -13.80 18.71
C SER A 244 20.34 -12.74 19.76
N ASP A 245 21.15 -12.58 20.80
CA ASP A 245 20.93 -11.57 21.85
C ASP A 245 21.18 -10.16 21.30
N GLU A 246 22.31 -9.99 20.60
CA GLU A 246 22.76 -8.70 20.08
C GLU A 246 21.82 -8.14 19.00
N THR A 247 21.39 -8.99 18.07
CA THR A 247 20.46 -8.58 17.01
C THR A 247 19.06 -8.31 17.56
N TYR A 248 18.63 -9.02 18.61
CA TYR A 248 17.35 -8.74 19.27
C TYR A 248 17.36 -7.39 20.01
N GLU A 249 18.46 -7.09 20.71
CA GLU A 249 18.64 -5.78 21.35
C GLU A 249 18.62 -4.66 20.29
N MET A 250 19.37 -4.84 19.20
CA MET A 250 19.37 -3.90 18.06
C MET A 250 17.95 -3.71 17.47
N ALA A 251 17.21 -4.79 17.24
CA ALA A 251 15.84 -4.73 16.74
C ALA A 251 14.92 -3.96 17.69
N THR A 252 15.09 -4.15 18.99
CA THR A 252 14.32 -3.45 20.03
C THR A 252 14.62 -1.95 20.02
N LEU A 253 15.89 -1.56 19.93
CA LEU A 253 16.29 -0.15 19.85
C LEU A 253 15.76 0.52 18.57
N ILE A 254 15.88 -0.15 17.42
CA ILE A 254 15.35 0.36 16.14
C ILE A 254 13.84 0.51 16.21
N ARG A 255 13.13 -0.49 16.77
CA ARG A 255 11.68 -0.40 17.00
C ARG A 255 11.34 0.84 17.80
N ASP A 256 11.98 1.03 18.94
CA ASP A 256 11.68 2.13 19.85
C ASP A 256 11.93 3.50 19.19
N GLU A 257 12.91 3.60 18.28
CA GLU A 257 13.10 4.81 17.45
C GLU A 257 11.98 5.00 16.41
N LEU A 258 11.59 3.94 15.69
CA LEU A 258 10.54 4.00 14.66
C LEU A 258 9.16 4.30 15.26
N GLU A 259 8.84 3.73 16.42
CA GLU A 259 7.56 3.93 17.11
C GLU A 259 7.36 5.38 17.59
N LYS A 260 8.43 6.15 17.81
CA LYS A 260 8.34 7.60 18.10
C LYS A 260 7.68 8.38 16.97
N TYR A 261 7.75 7.87 15.74
CA TYR A 261 7.14 8.46 14.55
C TYR A 261 5.75 7.86 14.26
N GLY A 262 5.19 7.08 15.19
CA GLY A 262 3.85 6.52 15.11
C GLY A 262 3.72 5.26 14.27
N LEU A 263 4.84 4.70 13.79
CA LEU A 263 4.88 3.41 13.11
C LEU A 263 4.57 2.27 14.09
N ARG A 264 3.95 1.21 13.59
CA ARG A 264 3.78 -0.06 14.31
C ARG A 264 4.75 -1.07 13.76
N VAL A 265 5.58 -1.60 14.65
CA VAL A 265 6.70 -2.45 14.27
C VAL A 265 6.55 -3.81 14.93
N TYR A 266 6.66 -4.85 14.12
CA TYR A 266 6.57 -6.23 14.57
C TYR A 266 7.98 -6.81 14.74
N LEU A 267 8.25 -7.43 15.90
CA LEU A 267 9.44 -8.26 16.09
C LEU A 267 9.06 -9.73 15.86
N THR A 268 9.78 -10.43 15.01
CA THR A 268 9.46 -11.81 14.60
C THR A 268 9.63 -12.85 15.72
N ARG A 269 10.36 -12.51 16.78
CA ARG A 269 10.59 -13.37 17.95
C ARG A 269 10.87 -12.55 19.20
N ASP A 270 10.82 -13.21 20.35
CA ASP A 270 11.39 -12.70 21.60
C ASP A 270 12.89 -13.09 21.73
N ASN A 271 13.51 -12.82 22.89
CA ASN A 271 14.91 -13.17 23.14
C ASN A 271 15.12 -14.50 23.87
N ILE A 272 14.11 -15.35 23.97
CA ILE A 272 14.13 -16.53 24.84
C ILE A 272 13.76 -17.79 24.05
N SER A 273 12.72 -17.70 23.24
CA SER A 273 12.06 -18.81 22.58
C SER A 273 12.58 -18.98 21.16
N PRO A 274 13.09 -20.17 20.79
CA PRO A 274 13.43 -20.43 19.40
C PRO A 274 12.21 -20.42 18.49
N VAL A 275 12.33 -19.70 17.37
CA VAL A 275 11.32 -19.62 16.31
C VAL A 275 12.02 -19.77 14.99
N ASP A 276 11.67 -20.78 14.19
CA ASP A 276 12.34 -21.01 12.91
C ASP A 276 12.01 -19.90 11.90
N THR A 277 12.95 -19.57 11.03
CA THR A 277 12.75 -18.56 9.98
C THR A 277 11.65 -18.97 8.99
N PHE A 278 11.66 -20.23 8.55
CA PHE A 278 10.78 -20.77 7.51
C PHE A 278 9.71 -21.73 8.09
N GLY A 279 8.68 -22.03 7.29
CA GLY A 279 7.58 -22.92 7.67
C GLY A 279 6.31 -22.18 8.07
N ASP A 280 5.20 -22.92 8.19
CA ASP A 280 3.86 -22.38 8.49
C ASP A 280 3.79 -21.56 9.79
N LYS A 281 4.64 -21.91 10.77
CA LYS A 281 4.77 -21.20 12.06
C LYS A 281 6.07 -20.42 12.16
N GLY A 282 6.76 -20.24 11.05
CA GLY A 282 8.03 -19.54 10.99
C GLY A 282 7.84 -18.02 11.05
N ARG A 283 8.96 -17.32 11.21
CA ARG A 283 9.02 -15.86 11.28
C ARG A 283 8.46 -15.18 10.04
N ILE A 284 8.81 -15.68 8.86
CA ILE A 284 8.33 -15.12 7.59
C ILE A 284 6.82 -15.32 7.44
N SER A 285 6.29 -16.50 7.78
CA SER A 285 4.83 -16.72 7.76
C SER A 285 4.11 -15.80 8.73
N SER A 286 4.63 -15.63 9.94
CA SER A 286 4.10 -14.67 10.92
C SER A 286 4.15 -13.23 10.39
N ALA A 287 5.21 -12.86 9.68
CA ALA A 287 5.36 -11.54 9.06
C ALA A 287 4.28 -11.27 8.01
N TYR A 288 3.95 -12.24 7.14
CA TYR A 288 2.82 -12.10 6.20
C TYR A 288 1.49 -11.90 6.92
N GLU A 289 1.24 -12.61 8.03
CA GLU A 289 0.02 -12.47 8.83
C GLU A 289 -0.14 -11.08 9.45
N THR A 290 0.96 -10.35 9.67
CA THR A 290 0.90 -8.99 10.20
C THR A 290 0.39 -7.96 9.19
N GLY A 291 0.43 -8.27 7.90
CA GLY A 291 0.13 -7.32 6.83
C GLY A 291 1.16 -6.19 6.68
N ALA A 292 2.39 -6.33 7.22
CA ALA A 292 3.47 -5.37 7.06
C ALA A 292 3.89 -5.16 5.60
N LYS A 293 4.49 -3.99 5.34
CA LYS A 293 4.94 -3.59 3.99
C LYS A 293 6.45 -3.71 3.82
N TYR A 294 7.19 -3.58 4.91
CA TYR A 294 8.65 -3.65 4.89
C TYR A 294 9.14 -4.74 5.81
N TYR A 295 10.23 -5.39 5.41
CA TYR A 295 10.91 -6.41 6.18
C TYR A 295 12.39 -6.08 6.30
N VAL A 296 12.91 -6.04 7.52
CA VAL A 296 14.33 -5.73 7.76
C VAL A 296 14.91 -6.88 8.59
N HIS A 297 15.79 -7.65 7.97
CA HIS A 297 16.55 -8.69 8.65
C HIS A 297 17.84 -8.11 9.20
N LEU A 298 18.19 -8.47 10.44
CA LEU A 298 19.33 -7.90 11.17
C LEU A 298 20.30 -9.02 11.55
N ARG A 299 21.51 -8.99 11.01
CA ARG A 299 22.59 -9.96 11.23
C ARG A 299 23.83 -9.34 11.84
N LEU A 300 24.55 -10.16 12.58
CA LEU A 300 25.88 -9.86 13.10
C LEU A 300 26.66 -11.19 13.19
N GLU A 301 27.65 -11.35 12.31
CA GLU A 301 28.28 -12.65 12.11
C GLU A 301 29.68 -12.73 12.74
N SER A 302 30.32 -13.89 12.62
CA SER A 302 31.73 -14.08 12.95
C SER A 302 32.44 -14.76 11.79
N SER A 303 33.64 -14.34 11.45
CA SER A 303 34.45 -14.97 10.39
C SER A 303 35.93 -15.07 10.75
N GLY A 304 36.61 -16.04 10.14
CA GLY A 304 38.07 -16.16 10.19
C GLY A 304 38.80 -15.40 9.08
N SER A 305 38.07 -14.77 8.14
CA SER A 305 38.64 -14.02 7.02
C SER A 305 38.88 -12.56 7.40
N SER A 306 40.03 -12.00 7.00
CA SER A 306 40.30 -10.56 7.17
C SER A 306 39.54 -9.67 6.19
N MET A 307 38.86 -10.25 5.21
CA MET A 307 38.00 -9.53 4.25
C MET A 307 36.56 -9.36 4.76
N ASP A 308 36.16 -10.19 5.72
CA ASP A 308 34.83 -10.20 6.30
C ASP A 308 34.78 -9.16 7.41
N ARG A 309 34.44 -7.92 7.01
CA ARG A 309 34.32 -6.74 7.88
C ARG A 309 33.43 -5.70 7.22
N GLY A 310 32.89 -4.79 8.01
CA GLY A 310 32.09 -3.65 7.59
C GLY A 310 30.65 -3.98 7.18
N LEU A 311 29.86 -2.92 7.01
CA LEU A 311 28.44 -2.97 6.67
C LEU A 311 28.21 -3.59 5.29
N THR A 312 27.28 -4.53 5.24
CA THR A 312 26.74 -5.13 4.01
C THR A 312 25.22 -5.15 4.09
N ILE A 313 24.54 -4.52 3.14
CA ILE A 313 23.08 -4.58 2.99
C ILE A 313 22.74 -5.24 1.66
N LEU A 314 22.03 -6.36 1.73
CA LEU A 314 21.56 -7.11 0.56
C LEU A 314 20.12 -6.71 0.21
N TYR A 315 19.87 -6.59 -1.09
CA TYR A 315 18.53 -6.35 -1.65
C TYR A 315 18.26 -7.22 -2.88
N SER A 316 17.00 -7.31 -3.26
CA SER A 316 16.51 -8.16 -4.36
C SER A 316 16.96 -7.65 -5.74
N ASN A 317 17.25 -8.55 -6.67
CA ASN A 317 17.47 -8.23 -8.09
C ASN A 317 16.22 -7.65 -8.78
N PHE A 318 15.05 -7.80 -8.16
CA PHE A 318 13.76 -7.39 -8.70
C PHE A 318 13.26 -6.09 -8.06
N THR A 319 14.14 -5.33 -7.40
CA THR A 319 13.83 -4.05 -6.76
C THR A 319 14.91 -3.02 -7.06
N SER A 320 14.58 -1.74 -6.93
CA SER A 320 15.58 -0.69 -6.89
C SER A 320 16.47 -0.82 -5.63
N ASN A 321 17.65 -0.22 -5.67
CA ASN A 321 18.57 -0.19 -4.52
C ASN A 321 18.21 0.88 -3.48
N ARG A 322 17.09 1.59 -3.65
CA ARG A 322 16.76 2.81 -2.88
C ARG A 322 16.66 2.53 -1.39
N PHE A 323 15.97 1.46 -0.98
CA PHE A 323 15.82 1.13 0.43
C PHE A 323 17.18 0.81 1.09
N ALA A 324 17.94 -0.11 0.50
CA ALA A 324 19.27 -0.47 1.01
C ALA A 324 20.23 0.75 1.04
N THR A 325 20.18 1.60 0.02
CA THR A 325 21.01 2.82 -0.07
C THR A 325 20.69 3.82 1.02
N ASN A 326 19.40 4.09 1.28
CA ASN A 326 18.98 5.03 2.32
C ASN A 326 19.45 4.57 3.71
N VAL A 327 19.33 3.26 4.00
CA VAL A 327 19.78 2.68 5.26
C VAL A 327 21.30 2.67 5.37
N ALA A 328 22.02 2.18 4.35
CA ALA A 328 23.47 2.15 4.36
C ALA A 328 24.07 3.55 4.53
N LYS A 329 23.56 4.54 3.78
CA LYS A 329 24.06 5.91 3.85
C LYS A 329 23.84 6.50 5.24
N ALA A 330 22.66 6.34 5.84
CA ALA A 330 22.40 6.86 7.18
C ALA A 330 23.35 6.28 8.23
N ILE A 331 23.63 4.97 8.16
CA ILE A 331 24.58 4.29 9.05
C ILE A 331 26.02 4.76 8.82
N LEU A 332 26.49 4.76 7.57
CA LEU A 332 27.88 5.07 7.22
C LEU A 332 28.23 6.56 7.40
N ASP A 333 27.28 7.46 7.14
CA ASP A 333 27.48 8.91 7.36
C ASP A 333 27.32 9.28 8.86
N GLY A 334 26.62 8.43 9.63
CA GLY A 334 26.21 8.73 11.00
C GLY A 334 26.99 8.02 12.10
N THR A 335 27.82 7.04 11.77
CA THR A 335 28.59 6.20 12.72
C THR A 335 30.05 6.05 12.27
N SER A 336 30.88 5.42 13.10
CA SER A 336 32.25 5.06 12.71
C SER A 336 32.34 3.78 11.87
N LEU A 337 31.22 3.09 11.63
CA LEU A 337 31.18 1.84 10.88
C LEU A 337 31.66 2.06 9.43
N GLN A 338 32.49 1.15 8.94
CA GLN A 338 32.96 1.19 7.56
C GLN A 338 32.11 0.30 6.66
N ALA A 339 32.03 0.63 5.37
CA ALA A 339 31.44 -0.26 4.39
C ALA A 339 32.30 -1.51 4.21
N SER A 340 31.68 -2.63 3.84
CA SER A 340 32.41 -3.82 3.46
C SER A 340 33.39 -3.54 2.31
N PRO A 341 34.57 -4.19 2.30
CA PRO A 341 35.58 -4.02 1.26
C PRO A 341 35.24 -4.76 -0.04
N TYR A 342 34.14 -5.52 -0.09
CA TYR A 342 33.69 -6.20 -1.31
C TYR A 342 33.25 -5.20 -2.39
N GLU A 343 33.52 -5.53 -3.65
CA GLU A 343 33.07 -4.78 -4.82
C GLU A 343 32.20 -5.69 -5.68
N ASP A 344 31.02 -5.22 -6.10
CA ASP A 344 30.12 -5.94 -7.01
C ASP A 344 29.88 -5.19 -8.34
N GLY A 345 30.62 -4.10 -8.56
CA GLY A 345 30.50 -3.25 -9.74
C GLY A 345 29.39 -2.19 -9.66
N PHE A 346 28.64 -2.13 -8.56
CA PHE A 346 27.71 -1.03 -8.27
C PHE A 346 28.40 0.04 -7.40
N ASN A 347 28.08 1.30 -7.63
CA ASN A 347 28.84 2.44 -7.07
C ASN A 347 28.47 2.80 -5.62
N ILE A 348 27.77 1.95 -4.87
CA ILE A 348 27.26 2.30 -3.53
C ILE A 348 27.97 1.44 -2.46
N PRO A 349 28.84 2.05 -1.63
CA PRO A 349 29.55 1.32 -0.58
C PRO A 349 28.59 0.58 0.37
N GLY A 350 28.85 -0.72 0.59
CA GLY A 350 28.09 -1.53 1.53
C GLY A 350 26.71 -1.97 1.05
N VAL A 351 26.32 -1.70 -0.20
CA VAL A 351 25.01 -2.06 -0.75
C VAL A 351 25.19 -2.98 -1.94
N TYR A 352 24.64 -4.19 -1.85
CA TYR A 352 24.88 -5.24 -2.83
C TYR A 352 23.59 -5.91 -3.27
N GLN A 353 23.49 -6.21 -4.57
CA GLN A 353 22.45 -7.11 -5.05
C GLN A 353 22.76 -8.52 -4.55
N THR A 354 21.73 -9.24 -4.13
CA THR A 354 21.89 -10.68 -3.94
C THR A 354 22.33 -11.34 -5.24
N SER A 355 23.14 -12.40 -5.16
CA SER A 355 23.38 -13.25 -6.33
C SER A 355 22.09 -13.93 -6.77
N LEU A 356 22.04 -14.39 -8.03
CA LEU A 356 20.94 -15.20 -8.55
C LEU A 356 21.32 -16.67 -8.59
N GLU A 357 20.43 -17.54 -8.12
CA GLU A 357 20.48 -18.99 -8.31
C GLU A 357 19.26 -19.45 -9.11
N SER A 358 19.48 -20.03 -10.29
CA SER A 358 18.41 -20.45 -11.22
C SER A 358 17.41 -19.33 -11.57
N GLY A 359 17.86 -18.06 -11.55
CA GLY A 359 17.02 -16.89 -11.81
C GLY A 359 16.27 -16.36 -10.58
N TYR A 360 16.52 -16.91 -9.39
CA TYR A 360 15.96 -16.45 -8.13
C TYR A 360 16.99 -15.79 -7.23
N ASP A 361 16.54 -14.84 -6.40
CA ASP A 361 17.39 -14.25 -5.36
C ASP A 361 17.97 -15.36 -4.47
N TYR A 362 19.30 -15.42 -4.37
CA TYR A 362 20.01 -16.40 -3.55
C TYR A 362 19.81 -16.16 -2.06
N ASN A 363 19.70 -14.90 -1.63
CA ASN A 363 19.34 -14.58 -0.24
C ASN A 363 17.90 -15.02 0.04
N ASP A 364 17.77 -16.10 0.81
CA ASP A 364 16.49 -16.72 1.10
C ASP A 364 15.53 -15.77 1.85
N ILE A 365 16.03 -14.90 2.74
CA ILE A 365 15.17 -13.97 3.47
C ILE A 365 14.51 -13.00 2.49
N VAL A 366 15.31 -12.30 1.69
CA VAL A 366 14.83 -11.36 0.67
C VAL A 366 13.88 -12.03 -0.30
N ARG A 367 14.22 -13.25 -0.76
CA ARG A 367 13.40 -14.03 -1.69
C ARG A 367 12.04 -14.40 -1.09
N GLU A 368 12.01 -14.97 0.10
CA GLU A 368 10.81 -15.58 0.69
C GLU A 368 9.84 -14.53 1.26
N THR A 369 10.29 -13.31 1.55
CA THR A 369 9.43 -12.22 2.07
C THR A 369 8.69 -11.42 0.99
N GLY A 370 9.15 -11.45 -0.26
CA GLY A 370 8.59 -10.64 -1.34
C GLY A 370 7.43 -11.25 -2.12
N GLY A 371 6.89 -12.39 -1.66
CA GLY A 371 5.79 -13.11 -2.28
C GLY A 371 6.13 -13.69 -3.66
N MET A 372 5.12 -13.82 -4.51
CA MET A 372 5.34 -14.33 -5.88
C MET A 372 6.28 -13.45 -6.71
N MET A 373 6.42 -12.17 -6.33
CA MET A 373 7.19 -11.16 -7.05
C MET A 373 8.71 -11.35 -6.94
N THR A 374 9.16 -12.04 -5.89
CA THR A 374 10.57 -12.43 -5.68
C THR A 374 10.77 -13.93 -5.73
N GLY A 375 9.70 -14.71 -5.96
CA GLY A 375 9.76 -16.17 -6.10
C GLY A 375 9.72 -16.94 -4.78
N ALA A 376 9.05 -16.40 -3.75
CA ALA A 376 8.81 -17.10 -2.49
C ALA A 376 8.17 -18.48 -2.73
N GLY A 377 8.59 -19.51 -2.00
CA GLY A 377 8.00 -20.85 -2.06
C GLY A 377 8.23 -21.62 -3.36
N VAL A 378 9.10 -21.14 -4.25
CA VAL A 378 9.34 -21.76 -5.56
C VAL A 378 10.72 -22.40 -5.69
N ASN A 379 11.75 -21.84 -5.04
CA ASN A 379 13.14 -22.28 -5.21
C ASN A 379 13.80 -22.71 -3.89
N GLY A 380 14.78 -23.60 -4.01
CA GLY A 380 15.65 -24.02 -2.92
C GLY A 380 15.04 -25.04 -1.97
N ILE A 381 15.81 -25.37 -0.94
CA ILE A 381 15.45 -26.36 0.10
C ILE A 381 14.24 -25.93 0.93
N PHE A 382 13.88 -24.64 0.89
CA PHE A 382 12.78 -24.06 1.67
C PHE A 382 11.47 -23.94 0.87
N ALA A 383 11.45 -24.31 -0.42
CA ALA A 383 10.26 -24.18 -1.27
C ALA A 383 9.03 -24.88 -0.67
N ASP A 384 9.19 -26.11 -0.17
CA ASP A 384 8.10 -26.87 0.45
C ASP A 384 7.61 -26.23 1.77
N LEU A 385 8.50 -25.57 2.51
CA LEU A 385 8.20 -24.89 3.77
C LEU A 385 7.52 -23.53 3.56
N GLN A 386 7.62 -22.95 2.37
CA GLN A 386 7.09 -21.63 2.04
C GLN A 386 6.08 -21.63 0.89
N LYS A 387 5.64 -22.82 0.43
CA LYS A 387 4.72 -22.97 -0.70
C LYS A 387 3.41 -22.19 -0.56
N GLN A 388 2.94 -21.89 0.66
CA GLN A 388 1.75 -21.05 0.85
C GLN A 388 1.92 -19.64 0.28
N HIS A 389 3.15 -19.14 0.20
CA HIS A 389 3.46 -17.78 -0.24
C HIS A 389 3.77 -17.70 -1.75
N ALA A 390 3.85 -18.84 -2.44
CA ALA A 390 4.19 -18.91 -3.87
C ALA A 390 3.20 -18.21 -4.80
N ASN A 391 1.95 -18.06 -4.36
CA ASN A 391 0.92 -17.32 -5.09
C ASN A 391 0.49 -16.05 -4.34
N SER A 392 1.26 -15.61 -3.33
CA SER A 392 0.95 -14.37 -2.61
C SER A 392 1.18 -13.18 -3.52
N LYS A 393 0.09 -12.46 -3.82
CA LYS A 393 0.10 -11.18 -4.54
C LYS A 393 0.58 -10.02 -3.67
N MET A 394 0.70 -10.25 -2.36
CA MET A 394 1.20 -9.31 -1.38
C MET A 394 2.65 -9.68 -1.04
N GLY A 395 3.57 -8.73 -1.15
CA GLY A 395 4.99 -8.92 -0.84
C GLY A 395 5.53 -7.79 0.03
N MET A 396 6.42 -8.12 0.95
CA MET A 396 7.13 -7.12 1.74
C MET A 396 8.40 -6.68 1.00
N TYR A 397 8.66 -5.36 0.99
CA TYR A 397 9.91 -4.84 0.46
C TYR A 397 11.02 -5.06 1.49
N ALA A 398 11.88 -6.03 1.21
CA ALA A 398 12.87 -6.53 2.17
C ALA A 398 14.30 -6.06 1.90
N ILE A 399 15.05 -5.89 2.98
CA ILE A 399 16.51 -5.81 2.99
C ILE A 399 17.08 -6.71 4.08
N ASP A 400 18.31 -7.17 3.89
CA ASP A 400 19.06 -7.96 4.86
C ASP A 400 20.34 -7.21 5.23
N ILE A 401 20.44 -6.77 6.49
CA ILE A 401 21.51 -5.94 7.02
C ILE A 401 22.48 -6.82 7.81
N LEU A 402 23.70 -6.94 7.33
CA LEU A 402 24.84 -7.42 8.10
C LEU A 402 25.64 -6.22 8.57
N TYR A 403 25.60 -5.93 9.87
CA TYR A 403 26.28 -4.78 10.46
C TYR A 403 27.80 -4.91 10.47
N GLY A 404 28.34 -6.11 10.29
CA GLY A 404 29.75 -6.40 10.34
C GLY A 404 30.00 -7.75 10.98
N TYR A 405 31.23 -7.97 11.42
CA TYR A 405 31.66 -9.24 11.98
C TYR A 405 32.23 -9.03 13.39
N MET A 406 31.67 -9.74 14.38
CA MET A 406 32.11 -9.67 15.78
C MET A 406 33.61 -9.95 15.97
N THR A 407 34.20 -10.72 15.05
CA THR A 407 35.61 -11.10 15.04
C THR A 407 36.53 -10.03 14.45
N ASP A 408 36.00 -9.06 13.70
CA ASP A 408 36.76 -7.91 13.24
C ASP A 408 36.86 -6.87 14.38
N PRO A 409 38.07 -6.45 14.77
CA PRO A 409 38.23 -5.53 15.91
C PRO A 409 37.56 -4.17 15.70
N ASP A 410 37.50 -3.65 14.48
CA ASP A 410 36.93 -2.33 14.21
C ASP A 410 35.41 -2.42 14.27
N ASP A 411 34.80 -3.41 13.60
CA ASP A 411 33.35 -3.66 13.68
C ASP A 411 32.89 -3.92 15.10
N TYR A 412 33.61 -4.77 15.85
CA TYR A 412 33.32 -5.06 17.25
C TYR A 412 33.36 -3.80 18.12
N ASN A 413 34.37 -2.95 17.93
CA ASN A 413 34.50 -1.71 18.67
C ASN A 413 33.34 -0.75 18.36
N VAL A 414 32.92 -0.63 17.09
CA VAL A 414 31.76 0.18 16.74
C VAL A 414 30.49 -0.40 17.37
N TRP A 415 30.28 -1.71 17.26
CA TRP A 415 29.10 -2.36 17.82
C TRP A 415 28.94 -2.14 19.33
N ILE A 416 30.02 -2.27 20.11
CA ILE A 416 29.98 -2.10 21.56
C ILE A 416 29.85 -0.63 21.97
N ASN A 417 30.57 0.29 21.30
CA ASN A 417 30.64 1.68 21.74
C ASN A 417 29.57 2.58 21.12
N GLU A 418 29.00 2.19 19.98
CA GLU A 418 28.05 2.99 19.19
C GLU A 418 26.71 2.27 18.96
N LYS A 419 26.36 1.21 19.72
CA LYS A 419 25.13 0.40 19.51
C LYS A 419 23.84 1.24 19.37
N GLU A 420 23.61 2.16 20.30
CA GLU A 420 22.43 3.02 20.29
C GLU A 420 22.43 3.97 19.08
N LEU A 421 23.61 4.48 18.70
CA LEU A 421 23.77 5.34 17.53
C LEU A 421 23.55 4.56 16.23
N LEU A 422 24.06 3.33 16.13
CA LEU A 422 23.77 2.41 15.02
C LEU A 422 22.25 2.19 14.89
N ALA A 423 21.56 1.87 15.98
CA ALA A 423 20.11 1.69 15.98
C ALA A 423 19.38 2.96 15.50
N GLN A 424 19.77 4.12 16.02
CA GLN A 424 19.22 5.41 15.62
C GLN A 424 19.42 5.68 14.13
N LYS A 425 20.61 5.42 13.60
CA LYS A 425 20.94 5.66 12.19
C LYS A 425 20.32 4.65 11.25
N THR A 426 20.17 3.39 11.66
CA THR A 426 19.35 2.43 10.92
C THR A 426 17.90 2.90 10.84
N ALA A 427 17.31 3.31 11.98
CA ALA A 427 15.94 3.82 12.01
C ALA A 427 15.78 5.08 11.14
N GLU A 428 16.73 6.01 11.18
CA GLU A 428 16.75 7.21 10.32
C GLU A 428 16.73 6.84 8.83
N GLY A 429 17.57 5.90 8.41
CA GLY A 429 17.59 5.44 7.02
C GLY A 429 16.29 4.74 6.58
N ILE A 430 15.67 3.99 7.48
CA ILE A 430 14.33 3.42 7.26
C ILE A 430 13.31 4.56 7.12
N LEU A 431 13.28 5.54 8.01
CA LEU A 431 12.34 6.68 7.95
C LEU A 431 12.49 7.50 6.65
N ILE A 432 13.73 7.70 6.18
CA ILE A 432 14.01 8.35 4.89
C ILE A 432 13.41 7.54 3.74
N GLN A 433 13.58 6.22 3.73
CA GLN A 433 12.95 5.36 2.72
C GLN A 433 11.42 5.49 2.73
N LEU A 434 10.85 5.63 3.92
CA LEU A 434 9.40 5.75 4.11
C LEU A 434 8.88 7.16 3.81
N GLY A 435 9.75 8.13 3.53
CA GLY A 435 9.35 9.52 3.31
C GLY A 435 8.82 10.21 4.57
N ILE A 436 9.21 9.74 5.75
CA ILE A 436 8.83 10.33 7.04
C ILE A 436 9.94 11.31 7.43
N ALA A 437 9.56 12.58 7.62
CA ALA A 437 10.51 13.63 7.98
C ALA A 437 11.12 13.34 9.37
N THR A 438 12.43 13.08 9.40
CA THR A 438 13.21 13.11 10.62
C THR A 438 13.53 14.58 10.91
N GLY A 439 13.21 15.07 12.10
CA GLY A 439 13.39 16.50 12.43
C GLY A 439 14.85 16.91 12.28
N GLY A 440 15.16 17.64 11.19
CA GLY A 440 16.53 17.98 10.82
C GLY A 440 16.71 18.62 9.44
N GLU A 441 15.75 19.43 8.96
CA GLU A 441 15.96 20.62 8.11
C GLU A 441 14.65 21.40 7.92
#